data_AF-A0A3B9SZA1-F1
#
_entry.id   AF-A0A3B9SZA1-F1
#
_cell.length_a   1.000
_cell.length_b   1.000
_cell.length_c   1.000
_cell.angle_alpha   90.00
_cell.angle_beta   90.00
_cell.angle_gamma   90.00
#
_symmetry.space_group_name_H-M   'P 1'
#
loop_
_entity.id
_entity.type
_entity.pdbx_description
1 polymer ?
#
loop_
_entity_poly.entity_id
_entity_poly.type
_entity_poly.pdbx_seq_one_letter_code
_entity_poly.pdbx_strand_id
1 'polypeptide(L)'
;MNLRPDEITGIIKEQLKSYEAKLNLADVGTVITVGDGIANVHGLEQCMSGELLEFEGGISGMALNLEHDFVGAVLLGSDHNIKEGTSVKRTKQIVSVPVGEELLGRVVNALGEPIDGKGPILTKKKMPIEKIAPGIITRKSVHEPLQTGIKAIDSMIPIGR
;
A
#
# COMPACT_ATOMS: atom_id res chain seq x y z
N MET A 1 22.83 -14.65 -16.22
CA MET A 1 21.79 -14.10 -17.11
C MET A 1 22.40 -12.83 -17.73
N ASN A 2 22.77 -12.87 -19.01
CA ASN A 2 23.43 -11.75 -19.69
C ASN A 2 22.41 -10.63 -19.93
N LEU A 3 22.48 -9.56 -19.14
CA LEU A 3 21.71 -8.34 -19.36
C LEU A 3 22.26 -7.62 -20.60
N ARG A 4 21.44 -7.50 -21.65
CA ARG A 4 21.78 -6.74 -22.86
C ARG A 4 21.43 -5.27 -22.65
N PRO A 5 22.38 -4.33 -22.81
CA PRO A 5 22.14 -2.89 -22.63
C PRO A 5 21.01 -2.33 -23.52
N ASP A 6 20.80 -2.93 -24.69
CA ASP A 6 19.77 -2.51 -25.64
C ASP A 6 18.34 -2.72 -25.13
N GLU A 7 18.08 -3.79 -24.38
CA GLU A 7 16.75 -4.09 -23.83
C GLU A 7 16.37 -3.10 -22.73
N ILE A 8 17.35 -2.73 -21.88
CA ILE A 8 17.17 -1.73 -20.82
C ILE A 8 16.87 -0.36 -21.43
N THR A 9 17.64 0.02 -22.46
CA THR A 9 17.45 1.31 -23.16
C THR A 9 16.10 1.38 -23.87
N GLY A 10 15.63 0.25 -24.43
CA GLY A 10 14.30 0.13 -25.04
C GLY A 10 13.18 0.38 -24.04
N ILE A 11 13.21 -0.31 -22.89
CA ILE A 11 12.19 -0.18 -21.83
C ILE A 11 12.11 1.26 -21.31
N ILE A 12 13.25 1.92 -21.05
CA ILE A 12 13.27 3.30 -20.56
C ILE A 12 12.72 4.28 -21.60
N LYS A 13 13.07 4.12 -22.89
CA LYS A 13 12.54 4.96 -23.97
C LYS A 13 11.03 4.80 -24.13
N GLU A 14 10.52 3.59 -23.94
CA GLU A 14 9.08 3.31 -24.00
C GLU A 14 8.34 3.98 -22.84
N GLN A 15 8.85 3.86 -21.62
CA GLN A 15 8.30 4.55 -20.43
C GLN A 15 8.30 6.08 -20.58
N LEU A 16 9.35 6.67 -21.14
CA LEU A 16 9.42 8.11 -21.42
C LEU A 16 8.41 8.56 -22.48
N LYS A 17 8.19 7.76 -23.53
CA LYS A 17 7.18 8.07 -24.56
C LYS A 17 5.76 8.04 -24.01
N SER A 18 5.49 7.16 -23.05
CA SER A 18 4.18 7.04 -22.40
C SER A 18 3.94 8.07 -21.30
N TYR A 19 4.92 8.91 -20.96
CA TYR A 19 4.81 9.89 -19.89
C TYR A 19 4.09 11.16 -20.36
N GLU A 20 2.79 11.27 -20.08
CA GLU A 20 2.05 12.52 -20.24
C GLU A 20 2.09 13.34 -18.94
N ALA A 21 2.71 14.53 -18.99
CA ALA A 21 2.72 15.47 -17.88
C ALA A 21 1.33 16.14 -17.73
N LYS A 22 0.38 15.45 -17.09
CA LYS A 22 -0.90 16.05 -16.70
C LYS A 22 -0.70 16.95 -15.49
N LEU A 23 -0.87 18.26 -15.68
CA LEU A 23 -1.02 19.22 -14.59
C LEU A 23 -2.33 18.93 -13.86
N ASN A 24 -2.26 18.15 -12.78
CA ASN A 24 -3.36 17.96 -11.86
C ASN A 24 -3.28 19.03 -10.77
N LEU A 25 -4.36 19.77 -10.56
CA LEU A 25 -4.59 20.54 -9.33
C LEU A 25 -4.67 19.53 -8.18
N ALA A 26 -3.53 19.24 -7.57
CA ALA A 26 -3.42 18.37 -6.42
C ALA A 26 -3.79 19.16 -5.17
N ASP A 27 -4.55 18.52 -4.29
CA ASP A 27 -4.81 19.04 -2.95
C ASP A 27 -3.57 18.73 -2.11
N VAL A 28 -2.93 19.78 -1.60
CA VAL A 28 -1.62 19.71 -0.96
C VAL A 28 -1.78 20.20 0.48
N GLY A 29 -1.25 19.41 1.41
CA GLY A 29 -1.11 19.78 2.81
C GLY A 29 0.33 20.08 3.19
N THR A 30 0.49 20.63 4.40
CA THR A 30 1.80 20.91 5.00
C THR A 30 1.86 20.28 6.38
N VAL A 31 2.95 19.55 6.69
CA VAL A 31 3.15 18.96 8.01
C VAL A 31 3.37 20.08 9.05
N ILE A 32 2.58 20.08 10.12
CA ILE A 32 2.73 20.99 11.27
C ILE A 32 3.64 20.35 12.32
N THR A 33 3.37 19.10 12.65
CA THR A 33 4.14 18.35 13.65
C THR A 33 4.35 16.93 13.19
N VAL A 34 5.50 16.36 13.54
CA VAL A 34 5.84 14.96 13.32
C VAL A 34 6.53 14.42 14.57
N GLY A 35 6.14 13.21 14.99
CA GLY A 35 6.77 12.52 16.11
C GLY A 35 6.24 11.10 16.26
N ASP A 36 7.13 10.17 16.56
CA ASP A 36 6.83 8.74 16.77
C ASP A 36 5.99 8.12 15.65
N GLY A 37 6.27 8.48 14.39
CA GLY A 37 5.52 7.99 13.23
C GLY A 37 4.12 8.57 13.05
N ILE A 38 3.76 9.62 13.80
CA ILE A 38 2.51 10.37 13.63
C ILE A 38 2.82 11.75 13.06
N ALA A 39 2.06 12.18 12.05
CA ALA A 39 2.16 13.50 11.45
C ALA A 39 0.80 14.20 11.49
N ASN A 40 0.77 15.43 12.00
CA ASN A 40 -0.39 16.31 11.87
C ASN A 40 -0.18 17.21 10.65
N VAL A 41 -1.10 17.16 9.71
CA VAL A 41 -1.01 17.84 8.43
C VAL A 41 -2.10 18.91 8.35
N HIS A 42 -1.71 20.15 8.09
CA HIS A 42 -2.66 21.23 7.81
C HIS A 42 -3.05 21.23 6.32
N GLY A 43 -4.30 21.59 6.03
CA GLY A 43 -4.87 21.54 4.69
C GLY A 43 -5.51 20.18 4.40
N LEU A 44 -5.39 19.69 3.16
CA LEU A 44 -6.04 18.46 2.70
C LEU A 44 -7.56 18.46 2.95
N GLU A 45 -8.24 19.56 2.61
CA GLU A 45 -9.67 19.76 2.92
C GLU A 45 -10.57 18.65 2.36
N GLN A 46 -10.15 18.01 1.27
CA GLN A 46 -10.89 16.95 0.61
C GLN A 46 -10.28 15.55 0.89
N CYS A 47 -9.57 15.37 2.00
CA CYS A 47 -9.06 14.06 2.43
C CYS A 47 -10.18 13.15 2.90
N MET A 48 -10.08 11.87 2.58
CA MET A 48 -10.97 10.83 3.09
C MET A 48 -10.33 10.11 4.29
N SER A 49 -11.16 9.58 5.18
CA SER A 49 -10.70 8.70 6.26
C SER A 49 -10.16 7.41 5.67
N GLY A 50 -8.99 6.97 6.12
CA GLY A 50 -8.31 5.79 5.57
C GLY A 50 -7.74 6.01 4.17
N GLU A 51 -7.52 7.26 3.76
CA GLU A 51 -6.84 7.59 2.50
C GLU A 51 -5.32 7.45 2.64
N LEU A 52 -4.67 7.00 1.57
CA LEU A 52 -3.22 7.01 1.47
C LEU A 52 -2.73 8.43 1.13
N LEU A 53 -1.79 8.93 1.91
CA LEU A 53 -1.12 10.19 1.72
C LEU A 53 0.33 9.95 1.30
N GLU A 54 0.82 10.77 0.37
CA GLU A 54 2.19 10.72 -0.11
C GLU A 54 2.95 11.92 0.45
N PHE A 55 3.95 11.65 1.28
CA PHE A 55 4.83 12.66 1.84
C PHE A 55 6.00 12.90 0.90
N GLU A 56 6.45 14.15 0.83
CA GLU A 56 7.70 14.49 0.18
C GLU A 56 8.86 13.68 0.78
N GLY A 57 9.60 12.96 -0.08
CA GLY A 57 10.54 11.91 0.32
C GLY A 57 10.07 10.48 0.00
N GLY A 58 8.86 10.33 -0.56
CA GLY A 58 8.34 9.05 -1.05
C GLY A 58 7.78 8.15 0.06
N ILE A 59 7.66 8.66 1.28
CA ILE A 59 7.06 7.94 2.40
C ILE A 59 5.55 8.02 2.26
N SER A 60 4.88 6.88 2.38
CA SER A 60 3.44 6.83 2.43
C SER A 60 2.95 6.99 3.87
N GLY A 61 1.77 7.58 4.05
CA GLY A 61 1.05 7.59 5.32
C GLY A 61 -0.44 7.33 5.12
N MET A 62 -1.15 7.10 6.20
CA MET A 62 -2.59 6.86 6.19
C MET A 62 -3.29 7.93 7.04
N ALA A 63 -4.26 8.62 6.46
CA ALA A 63 -5.12 9.53 7.20
C ALA A 63 -6.05 8.73 8.13
N LEU A 64 -5.96 8.94 9.43
CA LEU A 64 -6.82 8.30 10.43
C LEU A 64 -7.86 9.27 10.99
N ASN A 65 -7.40 10.43 11.45
CA ASN A 65 -8.25 11.43 12.08
C ASN A 65 -8.40 12.63 11.15
N LEU A 66 -9.64 13.04 10.91
CA LEU A 66 -9.97 14.26 10.16
C LEU A 66 -10.52 15.27 11.17
N GLU A 67 -9.64 16.07 11.76
CA GLU A 67 -10.03 17.16 12.66
C GLU A 67 -10.39 18.41 11.86
N HIS A 68 -10.97 19.41 12.52
CA HIS A 68 -11.36 20.65 11.87
C HIS A 68 -10.18 21.41 11.27
N ASP A 69 -9.05 21.47 11.99
CA ASP A 69 -7.90 22.30 11.62
C ASP A 69 -6.71 21.50 11.07
N PHE A 70 -6.70 20.18 11.26
CA PHE A 70 -5.61 19.31 10.79
C PHE A 70 -6.07 17.88 10.55
N VAL A 71 -5.31 17.16 9.73
CA VAL A 71 -5.47 15.72 9.49
C VAL A 71 -4.37 14.97 10.24
N GLY A 72 -4.77 14.06 11.11
CA GLY A 72 -3.88 13.14 11.79
C GLY A 72 -3.56 11.95 10.88
N ALA A 73 -2.30 11.83 10.48
CA ALA A 73 -1.81 10.78 9.61
C ALA A 73 -0.77 9.90 10.31
N VAL A 74 -0.87 8.58 10.12
CA VAL A 74 0.15 7.63 10.56
C VAL A 74 1.09 7.34 9.41
N LEU A 75 2.39 7.48 9.65
CA LEU A 75 3.43 7.22 8.67
C LEU A 75 3.65 5.72 8.52
N LEU A 76 3.64 5.24 7.28
CA LEU A 76 3.89 3.84 6.90
C LEU A 76 5.35 3.67 6.48
N GLY A 77 6.27 4.13 7.34
CA GLY A 77 7.70 4.18 7.07
C GLY A 77 8.46 4.88 8.19
N SER A 78 9.71 5.25 7.92
CA SER A 78 10.53 6.04 8.87
C SER A 78 10.12 7.51 8.84
N ASP A 79 10.04 8.13 10.00
CA ASP A 79 9.74 9.55 10.19
C ASP A 79 10.97 10.47 10.10
N HIS A 80 12.19 9.93 10.12
CA HIS A 80 13.45 10.70 10.18
C HIS A 80 13.63 11.74 9.07
N ASN A 81 13.06 11.50 7.90
CA ASN A 81 13.20 12.38 6.75
C ASN A 81 12.07 13.42 6.65
N ILE A 82 11.03 13.30 7.47
CA ILE A 82 9.87 14.20 7.47
C ILE A 82 10.13 15.28 8.52
N LYS A 83 9.85 16.53 8.15
CA LYS A 83 10.01 17.69 9.02
C LYS A 83 8.73 18.53 9.00
N GLU A 84 8.63 19.44 9.95
CA GLU A 84 7.66 20.52 9.84
C GLU A 84 7.87 21.29 8.53
N GLY A 85 6.77 21.63 7.86
CA GLY A 85 6.79 22.28 6.55
C GLY A 85 6.86 21.30 5.35
N THR A 86 7.08 20.01 5.57
CA THR A 86 7.11 19.01 4.49
C THR A 86 5.76 18.97 3.76
N SER A 87 5.81 18.91 2.42
CA SER A 87 4.60 18.85 1.61
C SER A 87 3.98 17.44 1.62
N VAL A 88 2.66 17.37 1.73
CA VAL A 88 1.90 16.12 1.70
C VAL A 88 0.86 16.20 0.60
N LYS A 89 0.76 15.14 -0.20
CA LYS A 89 -0.18 15.04 -1.30
C LYS A 89 -1.18 13.92 -1.05
N ARG A 90 -2.44 14.17 -1.35
CA ARG A 90 -3.45 13.12 -1.31
C ARG A 90 -3.39 12.24 -2.57
N THR A 91 -3.56 10.94 -2.40
CA THR A 91 -3.55 9.99 -3.54
C THR A 91 -4.94 9.74 -4.13
N LYS A 92 -6.01 10.18 -3.44
CA LYS A 92 -7.43 9.89 -3.72
C LYS A 92 -7.77 8.40 -3.67
N GLN A 93 -6.89 7.59 -3.09
CA GLN A 93 -7.07 6.16 -2.96
C GLN A 93 -7.16 5.82 -1.48
N ILE A 94 -8.24 5.13 -1.10
CA ILE A 94 -8.28 4.43 0.18
C ILE A 94 -7.09 3.46 0.21
N VAL A 95 -6.47 3.30 1.38
CA VAL A 95 -5.31 2.44 1.55
C VAL A 95 -5.61 1.06 0.96
N SER A 96 -4.81 0.73 -0.05
CA SER A 96 -4.99 -0.46 -0.88
C SER A 96 -3.64 -1.05 -1.24
N VAL A 97 -3.61 -2.38 -1.32
CA VAL A 97 -2.42 -3.15 -1.65
C VAL A 97 -2.56 -3.78 -3.03
N PRO A 98 -1.46 -3.90 -3.79
CA PRO A 98 -1.45 -4.67 -5.03
C PRO A 98 -1.78 -6.14 -4.73
N VAL A 99 -2.58 -6.76 -5.61
CA VAL A 99 -2.96 -8.17 -5.49
C VAL A 99 -2.86 -8.88 -6.83
N GLY A 100 -2.53 -10.17 -6.78
CA GLY A 100 -2.45 -11.01 -7.97
C GLY A 100 -1.57 -12.24 -7.75
N GLU A 101 -1.60 -13.16 -8.70
CA GLU A 101 -0.74 -14.35 -8.70
C GLU A 101 0.73 -13.97 -8.87
N GLU A 102 1.02 -12.78 -9.40
CA GLU A 102 2.37 -12.24 -9.56
C GLU A 102 3.12 -12.05 -8.22
N LEU A 103 2.41 -12.07 -7.08
CA LEU A 103 2.97 -12.00 -5.73
C LEU A 103 3.50 -13.36 -5.23
N LEU A 104 3.07 -14.48 -5.83
CA LEU A 104 3.45 -15.81 -5.35
C LEU A 104 4.97 -16.01 -5.44
N GLY A 105 5.59 -16.40 -4.32
CA GLY A 105 7.04 -16.63 -4.24
C GLY A 105 7.90 -15.37 -4.15
N ARG A 106 7.29 -14.19 -4.04
CA ARG A 106 7.98 -12.92 -3.77
C ARG A 106 8.00 -12.62 -2.27
N VAL A 107 8.98 -11.83 -1.84
CA VAL A 107 8.95 -11.22 -0.49
C VAL A 107 8.57 -9.76 -0.67
N VAL A 108 7.48 -9.35 -0.01
CA VAL A 108 6.91 -8.00 -0.11
C VAL A 108 6.79 -7.35 1.27
N ASN A 109 6.81 -6.03 1.30
CA ASN A 109 6.45 -5.27 2.50
C ASN A 109 4.92 -5.17 2.68
N ALA A 110 4.47 -4.53 3.76
CA ALA A 110 3.06 -4.35 4.06
C ALA A 110 2.29 -3.51 3.01
N LEU A 111 2.99 -2.67 2.24
CA LEU A 111 2.41 -1.90 1.13
C LEU A 111 2.37 -2.67 -0.20
N GLY A 112 2.92 -3.90 -0.21
CA GLY A 112 3.00 -4.76 -1.39
C GLY A 112 4.18 -4.47 -2.32
N GLU A 113 5.17 -3.71 -1.86
CA GLU A 113 6.40 -3.43 -2.61
C GLU A 113 7.41 -4.58 -2.41
N PRO A 114 8.12 -4.99 -3.47
CA PRO A 114 9.09 -6.08 -3.38
C PRO A 114 10.34 -5.68 -2.58
N ILE A 115 10.73 -6.53 -1.63
CA ILE A 115 11.96 -6.38 -0.82
C ILE A 115 12.99 -7.49 -1.06
N ASP A 116 12.71 -8.40 -1.99
CA ASP A 116 13.58 -9.52 -2.35
C ASP A 116 14.66 -9.20 -3.41
N GLY A 117 14.71 -7.96 -3.90
CA GLY A 117 15.69 -7.53 -4.91
C GLY A 117 15.51 -8.11 -6.31
N LYS A 118 14.40 -8.85 -6.57
CA LYS A 118 14.13 -9.49 -7.88
C LYS A 118 13.45 -8.57 -8.91
N GLY A 119 13.45 -7.26 -8.66
CA GLY A 119 12.80 -6.26 -9.52
C GLY A 119 11.31 -6.02 -9.17
N PRO A 120 10.60 -5.20 -9.97
CA PRO A 120 9.21 -4.82 -9.69
C PRO A 120 8.24 -5.99 -9.82
N ILE A 121 7.09 -5.90 -9.14
CA ILE A 121 5.96 -6.83 -9.28
C ILE A 121 4.87 -6.13 -10.09
N LEU A 122 4.53 -6.70 -11.25
CA LEU A 122 3.55 -6.10 -12.17
C LEU A 122 2.15 -6.64 -11.91
N THR A 123 1.53 -6.25 -10.80
CA THR A 123 0.14 -6.59 -10.50
C THR A 123 -0.84 -5.73 -11.31
N LYS A 124 -1.93 -6.32 -11.78
CA LYS A 124 -2.97 -5.60 -12.54
C LYS A 124 -4.07 -4.98 -11.68
N LYS A 125 -4.20 -5.39 -10.42
CA LYS A 125 -5.30 -5.01 -9.53
C LYS A 125 -4.77 -4.58 -8.17
N LYS A 126 -5.51 -3.67 -7.52
CA LYS A 126 -5.35 -3.33 -6.11
C LYS A 126 -6.63 -3.69 -5.36
N MET A 127 -6.50 -4.06 -4.10
CA MET A 127 -7.62 -4.27 -3.19
C MET A 127 -7.48 -3.39 -1.94
N PRO A 128 -8.57 -2.77 -1.46
CA PRO A 128 -8.54 -2.03 -0.20
C PRO A 128 -8.19 -2.97 0.95
N ILE A 129 -7.38 -2.48 1.90
CA ILE A 129 -7.02 -3.25 3.09
C ILE A 129 -8.25 -3.44 3.97
N GLU A 130 -9.02 -2.37 4.16
CA GLU A 130 -10.27 -2.39 4.92
C GLU A 130 -11.43 -2.80 4.01
N LYS A 131 -12.00 -3.99 4.25
CA LYS A 131 -13.16 -4.49 3.51
C LYS A 131 -14.07 -5.28 4.45
N ILE A 132 -15.38 -5.04 4.30
CA ILE A 132 -16.40 -5.81 5.02
C ILE A 132 -16.29 -7.30 4.65
N ALA A 133 -16.22 -8.15 5.66
CA ALA A 133 -16.12 -9.59 5.50
C ALA A 133 -17.39 -10.19 4.83
N PRO A 134 -17.28 -11.36 4.16
CA PRO A 134 -18.44 -12.04 3.59
C PRO A 134 -19.51 -12.33 4.65
N GLY A 135 -20.77 -12.00 4.35
CA GLY A 135 -21.92 -12.22 5.24
C GLY A 135 -22.33 -13.70 5.31
N ILE A 136 -23.19 -14.04 6.28
CA ILE A 136 -23.57 -15.44 6.60
C ILE A 136 -24.12 -16.18 5.38
N ILE A 137 -24.98 -15.54 4.58
CA ILE A 137 -25.62 -16.15 3.39
C ILE A 137 -24.59 -16.53 2.32
N THR A 138 -23.48 -15.79 2.23
CA THR A 138 -22.41 -16.06 1.25
C THR A 138 -21.44 -17.16 1.69
N ARG A 139 -21.55 -17.65 2.93
CA ARG A 139 -20.66 -18.66 3.50
C ARG A 139 -21.22 -20.06 3.27
N LYS A 140 -20.31 -21.02 3.09
CA LYS A 140 -20.59 -22.45 3.14
C LYS A 140 -19.95 -23.01 4.40
N SER A 141 -20.57 -24.01 5.03
CA SER A 141 -19.93 -24.74 6.12
C SER A 141 -18.61 -25.36 5.65
N VAL A 142 -17.58 -25.20 6.48
CA VAL A 142 -16.27 -25.81 6.31
C VAL A 142 -16.44 -27.33 6.23
N HIS A 143 -16.01 -27.93 5.14
CA HIS A 143 -16.18 -29.37 4.86
C HIS A 143 -14.95 -30.00 4.18
N GLU A 144 -13.97 -29.19 3.78
CA GLU A 144 -12.71 -29.66 3.21
C GLU A 144 -11.61 -29.62 4.27
N PRO A 145 -10.86 -30.71 4.50
CA PRO A 145 -9.77 -30.71 5.47
C PRO A 145 -8.55 -29.95 4.94
N LEU A 146 -7.93 -29.11 5.78
CA LEU A 146 -6.65 -28.47 5.54
C LEU A 146 -5.54 -29.28 6.22
N GLN A 147 -4.79 -30.04 5.42
CA GLN A 147 -3.75 -30.94 5.94
C GLN A 147 -2.56 -30.16 6.49
N THR A 148 -2.22 -30.40 7.76
CA THR A 148 -1.05 -29.80 8.39
C THR A 148 0.18 -30.71 8.33
N GLY A 149 -0.02 -32.04 8.24
CA GLY A 149 1.04 -33.04 8.32
C GLY A 149 1.47 -33.38 9.75
N ILE A 150 0.82 -32.76 10.75
CA ILE A 150 1.12 -32.97 12.17
C ILE A 150 0.05 -33.92 12.73
N LYS A 151 0.46 -35.17 13.01
CA LYS A 151 -0.44 -36.23 13.52
C LYS A 151 -1.33 -35.78 14.67
N ALA A 152 -0.77 -35.05 15.63
CA ALA A 152 -1.51 -34.56 16.79
C ALA A 152 -2.63 -33.58 16.41
N ILE A 153 -2.37 -32.69 15.44
CA ILE A 153 -3.35 -31.70 14.98
C ILE A 153 -4.37 -32.39 14.08
N ASP A 154 -3.93 -33.11 13.05
CA ASP A 154 -4.83 -33.70 12.05
C ASP A 154 -5.77 -34.77 12.64
N SER A 155 -5.40 -35.40 13.77
CA SER A 155 -6.26 -36.37 14.46
C SER A 155 -7.14 -35.78 15.56
N MET A 156 -6.60 -34.90 16.41
CA MET A 156 -7.32 -34.40 17.59
C MET A 156 -8.03 -33.06 17.34
N ILE A 157 -7.45 -32.19 16.52
CA ILE A 157 -7.93 -30.82 16.27
C ILE A 157 -7.79 -30.50 14.77
N PRO A 158 -8.61 -31.12 13.90
CA PRO A 158 -8.49 -30.94 12.46
C PRO A 158 -8.79 -29.49 12.07
N ILE A 159 -7.98 -28.95 11.14
CA ILE A 159 -8.19 -27.63 10.55
C ILE A 159 -8.95 -27.82 9.23
N GLY A 160 -9.97 -27.01 8.96
CA GLY A 160 -10.74 -27.05 7.72
C GLY A 160 -10.61 -25.77 6.90
N ARG A 161 -10.92 -25.87 5.60
CA ARG A 161 -10.94 -24.76 4.63
C ARG A 161 -12.34 -24.17 4.45
#